data_AF-A0A848NK85-F1
#
_entry.id   AF-A0A848NK85-F1
#
_cell.length_a   1.000
_cell.length_b   1.000
_cell.length_c   1.000
_cell.angle_alpha   90.00
_cell.angle_beta   90.00
_cell.angle_gamma   90.00
#
_symmetry.space_group_name_H-M   'P 1'
#
loop_
_entity.id
_entity.type
_entity.pdbx_description
1 polymer ?
#
loop_
_entity_poly.entity_id
_entity_poly.type
_entity_poly.pdbx_seq_one_letter_code
_entity_poly.pdbx_strand_id
1 'polypeptide(L)'
;MNATSDTSSPAETAWRIQPQGDRCLIVSFGDQIDAAIGRTCLAAARKLRDAGLPGVTDVVPSFVAVAVHYRPDGLGNGPTYADLAERIEALLADGIQADAAAGREVDVPVCYGGEHGPDLDDVARAAGLTPDDVIALHSGPRSMVFM
;
A
#
# COMPACT_ATOMS: atom_id res chain seq x y z
N MET A 1 0.88 -25.70 -32.51
CA MET A 1 1.58 -26.02 -31.25
C MET A 1 2.41 -24.78 -30.95
N ASN A 2 2.02 -23.87 -30.07
CA ASN A 2 1.57 -24.07 -28.70
C ASN A 2 0.35 -23.21 -28.37
N ALA A 3 -0.60 -23.85 -27.71
CA ALA A 3 -1.66 -23.19 -26.98
C ALA A 3 -1.02 -22.43 -25.81
N THR A 4 -1.13 -21.10 -25.80
CA THR A 4 -1.10 -20.36 -24.54
C THR A 4 -2.48 -20.51 -23.94
N SER A 5 -2.58 -21.48 -23.03
CA SER A 5 -3.72 -21.70 -22.16
C SER A 5 -3.98 -20.42 -21.38
N ASP A 6 -5.01 -19.70 -21.79
CA ASP A 6 -5.63 -18.63 -21.01
C ASP A 6 -6.38 -19.32 -19.86
N THR A 7 -5.66 -19.59 -18.76
CA THR A 7 -6.28 -19.98 -17.49
C THR A 7 -6.70 -18.72 -16.74
N SER A 8 -7.71 -18.04 -17.25
CA SER A 8 -8.54 -17.14 -16.46
C SER A 8 -9.28 -18.00 -15.41
N SER A 9 -8.70 -18.05 -14.21
CA SER A 9 -9.21 -18.78 -13.03
C SER A 9 -10.29 -17.94 -12.31
N PRO A 10 -11.20 -18.57 -11.55
CA PRO A 10 -12.55 -18.07 -11.34
C PRO A 10 -12.61 -16.89 -10.36
N ALA A 11 -13.28 -15.81 -10.77
CA ALA A 11 -13.67 -14.65 -9.96
C ALA A 11 -12.55 -14.13 -9.04
N GLU A 12 -11.55 -13.44 -9.60
CA GLU A 12 -10.50 -12.79 -8.82
C GLU A 12 -11.13 -11.84 -7.78
N THR A 13 -11.09 -12.24 -6.52
CA THR A 13 -11.37 -11.38 -5.38
C THR A 13 -10.52 -10.11 -5.53
N ALA A 14 -11.07 -8.94 -5.19
CA ALA A 14 -10.36 -7.65 -5.30
C ALA A 14 -9.10 -7.54 -4.40
N TRP A 15 -8.77 -8.59 -3.63
CA TRP A 15 -7.59 -8.68 -2.80
C TRP A 15 -7.12 -10.14 -2.63
N ARG A 16 -5.84 -10.31 -2.27
CA ARG A 16 -5.22 -11.60 -1.90
C ARG A 16 -4.67 -11.53 -0.48
N ILE A 17 -4.95 -12.53 0.35
CA ILE A 17 -4.42 -12.64 1.71
C ILE A 17 -3.37 -13.74 1.76
N GLN A 18 -2.18 -13.43 2.27
CA GLN A 18 -1.06 -14.37 2.34
C GLN A 18 -0.34 -14.27 3.69
N PRO A 19 0.16 -15.38 4.25
CA PRO A 19 0.98 -15.33 5.45
C PRO A 19 2.34 -14.69 5.12
N GLN A 20 2.87 -13.93 6.08
CA GLN A 20 4.21 -13.34 6.01
C GLN A 20 4.94 -13.64 7.33
N GLY A 21 5.59 -14.80 7.38
CA GLY A 21 6.12 -15.34 8.62
C GLY A 21 5.03 -15.84 9.57
N ASP A 22 5.36 -15.91 10.85
CA ASP A 22 4.52 -16.48 11.91
C ASP A 22 3.60 -15.44 12.59
N ARG A 23 3.84 -14.15 12.37
CA ARG A 23 3.22 -13.04 13.11
C ARG A 23 2.77 -11.88 12.24
N CYS A 24 2.67 -12.11 10.94
CA CYS A 24 2.15 -11.13 9.99
C CYS A 24 1.41 -11.83 8.85
N LEU A 25 0.41 -11.14 8.30
CA LEU A 25 -0.18 -11.48 7.01
C LEU A 25 -0.23 -10.22 6.14
N ILE A 26 -0.25 -10.42 4.84
CA ILE A 26 -0.29 -9.37 3.83
C ILE A 26 -1.61 -9.47 3.09
N VAL A 27 -2.31 -8.34 3.00
CA VAL A 27 -3.51 -8.16 2.17
C VAL A 27 -3.11 -7.33 0.96
N SER A 28 -2.99 -7.94 -0.21
CA SER A 28 -2.58 -7.26 -1.46
C SER A 28 -3.79 -6.90 -2.31
N PHE A 29 -3.81 -5.69 -2.87
CA PHE A 29 -4.90 -5.13 -3.68
C PHE A 29 -4.53 -4.93 -5.16
N GLY A 30 -3.30 -5.29 -5.54
CA GLY A 30 -2.82 -5.27 -6.91
C GLY A 30 -1.30 -5.40 -6.98
N ASP A 31 -0.76 -5.35 -8.20
CA ASP A 31 0.65 -5.62 -8.48
C ASP A 31 1.40 -4.40 -9.06
N GLN A 32 0.73 -3.26 -9.21
CA GLN A 32 1.30 -2.03 -9.75
C GLN A 32 1.05 -0.84 -8.82
N ILE A 33 2.03 0.07 -8.76
CA ILE A 33 1.88 1.32 -8.02
C ILE A 33 0.89 2.21 -8.77
N ASP A 34 -0.30 2.33 -8.19
CA ASP A 34 -1.37 3.18 -8.70
C ASP A 34 -2.05 3.92 -7.54
N ALA A 35 -2.45 5.17 -7.79
CA ALA A 35 -3.02 6.02 -6.76
C ALA A 35 -4.38 5.51 -6.26
N ALA A 36 -5.19 4.86 -7.11
CA ALA A 36 -6.44 4.25 -6.68
C ALA A 36 -6.19 3.02 -5.80
N ILE A 37 -5.22 2.18 -6.16
CA ILE A 37 -4.80 1.05 -5.30
C ILE A 37 -4.30 1.57 -3.95
N GLY A 38 -3.47 2.61 -3.93
CA GLY A 38 -3.01 3.24 -2.69
C GLY A 38 -4.15 3.76 -1.81
N ARG A 39 -5.16 4.40 -2.40
CA ARG A 39 -6.37 4.82 -1.68
C ARG A 39 -7.11 3.64 -1.07
N THR A 40 -7.24 2.54 -1.82
CA THR A 40 -7.83 1.30 -1.31
C THR A 40 -7.02 0.74 -0.14
N CYS A 41 -5.68 0.74 -0.22
CA CYS A 41 -4.81 0.28 0.86
C CYS A 41 -4.97 1.13 2.12
N LEU A 42 -5.02 2.46 1.98
CA LEU A 42 -5.24 3.38 3.11
C LEU A 42 -6.62 3.16 3.75
N ALA A 43 -7.67 3.04 2.93
CA ALA A 43 -9.04 2.80 3.41
C ALA A 43 -9.18 1.43 4.10
N ALA A 44 -8.59 0.38 3.51
CA ALA A 44 -8.57 -0.95 4.11
C ALA A 44 -7.80 -0.95 5.44
N ALA A 45 -6.62 -0.32 5.49
CA ALA A 45 -5.83 -0.21 6.72
C ALA A 45 -6.62 0.52 7.82
N ARG A 46 -7.34 1.61 7.48
CA ARG A 46 -8.23 2.29 8.42
C ARG A 46 -9.34 1.38 8.92
N LYS A 47 -10.06 0.69 8.01
CA LYS A 47 -11.13 -0.25 8.38
C LYS A 47 -10.62 -1.35 9.33
N LEU A 48 -9.44 -1.90 9.04
CA LEU A 48 -8.80 -2.93 9.86
C LEU A 48 -8.39 -2.43 11.24
N ARG A 49 -7.86 -1.19 11.35
CA ARG A 49 -7.58 -0.56 12.64
C ARG A 49 -8.84 -0.31 13.44
N ASP A 50 -9.86 0.25 12.82
CA ASP A 50 -11.14 0.59 13.46
C ASP A 50 -11.89 -0.67 13.94
N ALA A 51 -11.70 -1.81 13.25
CA ALA A 51 -12.27 -3.10 13.65
C ALA A 51 -11.67 -3.67 14.95
N GLY A 52 -10.48 -3.23 15.37
CA GLY A 52 -9.87 -3.63 16.64
C GLY A 52 -9.75 -5.16 16.82
N LEU A 53 -9.37 -5.89 15.76
CA LEU A 53 -9.33 -7.35 15.78
C LEU A 53 -8.45 -7.88 16.93
N PRO A 54 -8.96 -8.80 17.78
CA PRO A 54 -8.20 -9.32 18.91
C PRO A 54 -6.85 -9.91 18.51
N GLY A 55 -5.79 -9.50 19.22
CA GLY A 55 -4.42 -9.96 19.01
C GLY A 55 -3.71 -9.35 17.80
N VAL A 56 -4.37 -8.53 16.97
CA VAL A 56 -3.70 -7.64 16.02
C VAL A 56 -2.95 -6.56 16.78
N THR A 57 -1.66 -6.42 16.51
CA THR A 57 -0.77 -5.47 17.18
C THR A 57 -0.46 -4.25 16.33
N ASP A 58 -0.52 -4.36 15.00
CA ASP A 58 -0.26 -3.24 14.10
C ASP A 58 -0.89 -3.48 12.72
N VAL A 59 -1.21 -2.39 12.01
CA VAL A 59 -1.78 -2.40 10.66
C VAL A 59 -1.11 -1.31 9.83
N VAL A 60 -0.25 -1.74 8.91
CA VAL A 60 0.67 -0.88 8.16
C VAL A 60 0.32 -0.90 6.67
N PRO A 61 -0.21 0.19 6.09
CA PRO A 61 -0.46 0.27 4.66
C PRO A 61 0.85 0.43 3.87
N SER A 62 0.85 0.06 2.60
CA SER A 62 1.92 0.29 1.62
C SER A 62 1.31 0.73 0.28
N PHE A 63 2.11 0.79 -0.79
CA PHE A 63 1.61 1.18 -2.12
C PHE A 63 0.47 0.30 -2.63
N VAL A 64 0.58 -1.02 -2.44
CA VAL A 64 -0.34 -2.01 -3.04
C VAL A 64 -0.88 -3.04 -2.06
N ALA A 65 -0.45 -3.00 -0.80
CA ALA A 65 -0.82 -3.98 0.20
C ALA A 65 -0.93 -3.38 1.61
N VAL A 66 -1.55 -4.10 2.53
CA VAL A 66 -1.59 -3.79 3.96
C VAL A 66 -1.00 -4.97 4.73
N ALA A 67 0.01 -4.69 5.56
CA ALA A 67 0.55 -5.65 6.50
C ALA A 67 -0.25 -5.60 7.81
N VAL A 68 -0.68 -6.77 8.27
CA VAL A 68 -1.40 -6.93 9.55
C VAL A 68 -0.54 -7.78 10.46
N HIS A 69 0.05 -7.13 11.46
CA HIS A 69 0.87 -7.79 12.45
C HIS A 69 -0.02 -8.29 13.59
N TYR A 70 0.23 -9.51 14.04
CA TYR A 70 -0.53 -10.11 15.13
C TYR A 70 0.37 -10.91 16.07
N ARG A 71 -0.18 -11.19 17.25
CA ARG A 71 0.44 -12.03 18.27
C ARG A 71 -0.40 -13.28 18.47
N PRO A 72 0.05 -14.43 17.94
CA PRO A 72 -0.41 -15.72 18.44
C PRO A 72 -0.10 -15.77 19.93
N ASP A 73 -1.02 -16.26 20.74
CA ASP A 73 -0.67 -16.63 22.11
C ASP A 73 -0.13 -18.06 22.10
N GLY A 74 0.90 -18.33 22.90
CA GLY A 74 1.51 -19.67 22.97
C GLY A 74 0.60 -20.72 23.63
N LEU A 75 -0.65 -20.35 23.95
CA LEU A 75 -1.64 -21.16 24.65
C LEU A 75 -2.78 -21.61 23.73
N GLY A 76 -2.77 -21.21 22.46
CA GLY A 76 -3.75 -21.61 21.44
C GLY A 76 -5.08 -20.87 21.47
N ASN A 77 -5.20 -19.78 22.25
CA ASN A 77 -6.37 -18.91 22.28
C ASN A 77 -6.18 -17.60 21.48
N GLY A 78 -4.96 -17.36 20.99
CA GLY A 78 -4.60 -16.18 20.20
C GLY A 78 -4.94 -16.39 18.74
N PRO A 79 -4.97 -15.30 17.96
CA PRO A 79 -5.32 -15.39 16.55
C PRO A 79 -4.34 -16.28 15.79
N THR A 80 -4.89 -17.21 15.00
CA THR A 80 -4.14 -17.90 13.95
C THR A 80 -4.24 -17.12 12.64
N TYR A 81 -3.37 -17.45 11.67
CA TYR A 81 -3.49 -16.94 10.31
C TYR A 81 -4.88 -17.20 9.73
N ALA A 82 -5.41 -18.42 9.88
CA ALA A 82 -6.70 -18.81 9.30
C ALA A 82 -7.85 -17.98 9.89
N ASP A 83 -7.89 -17.84 11.22
CA ASP A 83 -8.93 -17.07 11.91
C ASP A 83 -8.88 -15.59 11.53
N LEU A 84 -7.69 -15.00 11.41
CA LEU A 84 -7.54 -13.61 11.00
C LEU A 84 -7.86 -13.41 9.54
N ALA A 85 -7.41 -14.31 8.66
CA ALA A 85 -7.69 -14.23 7.23
C ALA A 85 -9.21 -14.24 6.97
N GLU A 86 -9.95 -15.14 7.61
CA GLU A 86 -11.41 -15.22 7.50
C GLU A 86 -12.09 -13.94 8.00
N ARG A 87 -11.69 -13.42 9.17
CA ARG A 87 -12.24 -12.17 9.72
C ARG A 87 -11.95 -10.97 8.84
N ILE A 88 -10.74 -10.89 8.29
CA ILE A 88 -10.33 -9.82 7.39
C ILE A 88 -11.11 -9.92 6.08
N GLU A 89 -11.26 -11.11 5.52
CA GLU A 89 -12.03 -11.33 4.30
C GLU A 89 -13.50 -10.90 4.48
N ALA A 90 -14.12 -11.26 5.61
CA ALA A 90 -15.47 -10.81 5.94
C ALA A 90 -15.56 -9.28 6.09
N LEU A 91 -14.60 -8.65 6.76
CA LEU A 91 -14.54 -7.19 6.91
C LEU A 91 -14.39 -6.47 5.56
N LEU A 92 -13.55 -6.99 4.68
CA LEU A 92 -13.33 -6.37 3.36
C LEU A 92 -14.52 -6.62 2.43
N ALA A 93 -15.17 -7.78 2.51
CA ALA A 93 -16.38 -8.13 1.77
C ALA A 93 -17.59 -7.23 2.12
N ASP A 94 -17.67 -6.74 3.36
CA ASP A 94 -18.61 -5.70 3.79
C ASP A 94 -18.34 -4.32 3.13
N GLY A 95 -17.30 -4.24 2.29
CA GLY A 95 -16.98 -3.08 1.47
C GLY A 95 -15.87 -2.22 2.06
N ILE A 96 -15.01 -1.73 1.18
CA ILE A 96 -13.96 -0.79 1.52
C ILE A 96 -14.48 0.59 1.13
N GLN A 97 -14.94 1.36 2.12
CA GLN A 97 -15.40 2.72 1.85
C GLN A 97 -14.18 3.57 1.49
N ALA A 98 -14.06 3.92 0.21
CA ALA A 98 -13.10 4.89 -0.24
C ALA A 98 -13.33 6.18 0.56
N ASP A 99 -12.28 6.67 1.20
CA ASP A 99 -12.38 7.87 2.01
C ASP A 99 -12.78 9.04 1.09
N ALA A 100 -13.95 9.62 1.33
CA ALA A 100 -14.39 10.83 0.64
C ALA A 100 -13.64 12.07 1.16
N ALA A 101 -12.93 11.94 2.29
CA ALA A 101 -12.00 12.95 2.73
C ALA A 101 -10.80 12.97 1.78
N ALA A 102 -10.82 13.89 0.81
CA ALA A 102 -9.61 14.29 0.11
C ALA A 102 -8.55 14.58 1.17
N GLY A 103 -7.44 13.82 1.15
CA GLY A 103 -6.34 14.02 2.08
C GLY A 103 -5.93 15.50 2.12
N ARG A 104 -5.33 15.93 3.23
CA ARG A 104 -4.89 17.33 3.37
C ARG A 104 -3.84 17.65 2.31
N GLU A 105 -4.10 18.66 1.50
CA GLU A 105 -3.09 19.23 0.59
C GLU A 105 -2.09 20.06 1.41
N VAL A 106 -0.80 19.85 1.16
CA VAL A 106 0.29 20.49 1.90
C VAL A 106 1.35 20.94 0.91
N ASP A 107 1.57 22.25 0.83
CA ASP A 107 2.68 22.81 0.07
C ASP A 107 3.96 22.69 0.90
N VAL A 108 4.97 22.02 0.34
CA VAL A 108 6.28 21.86 0.94
C VAL A 108 7.28 22.70 0.15
N PRO A 109 7.84 23.80 0.71
CA PRO A 109 8.85 24.59 0.00
C PRO A 109 10.16 23.81 -0.09
N VAL A 110 10.78 23.82 -1.28
CA VAL A 110 12.01 23.06 -1.56
C VAL A 110 13.08 23.97 -2.17
N CYS A 111 14.29 23.94 -1.61
CA CYS A 111 15.47 24.54 -2.20
C CYS A 111 16.19 23.50 -3.07
N TYR A 112 16.16 23.67 -4.39
CA TYR A 112 16.81 22.76 -5.33
C TYR A 112 18.26 23.15 -5.60
N GLY A 113 19.11 22.14 -5.82
CA GLY A 113 20.48 22.31 -6.32
C GLY A 113 21.49 22.90 -5.30
N GLY A 114 22.71 23.16 -5.79
CA GLY A 114 23.80 23.73 -4.99
C GLY A 114 24.14 22.89 -3.77
N GLU A 115 24.41 23.53 -2.62
CA GLU A 115 24.71 22.84 -1.37
C GLU A 115 23.50 22.08 -0.79
N HIS A 116 22.27 22.46 -1.18
CA HIS A 116 21.04 21.83 -0.68
C HIS A 116 20.62 20.60 -1.48
N GLY A 117 21.07 20.49 -2.74
CA GLY A 117 20.83 19.36 -3.63
C GLY A 117 22.04 19.10 -4.52
N PRO A 118 23.17 18.63 -3.96
CA PRO A 118 24.42 18.46 -4.69
C PRO A 118 24.30 17.42 -5.83
N ASP A 119 23.35 16.49 -5.72
CA ASP A 119 23.13 15.43 -6.70
C ASP A 119 22.20 15.83 -7.86
N LEU A 120 21.69 17.07 -7.89
CA LEU A 120 20.70 17.50 -8.90
C LEU A 120 21.24 17.36 -10.33
N ASP A 121 22.51 17.76 -10.55
CA ASP A 121 23.15 17.65 -11.87
C ASP A 121 23.35 16.19 -12.30
N ASP A 122 23.58 15.30 -11.33
CA ASP A 122 23.75 13.87 -11.57
C ASP A 122 22.41 13.20 -11.90
N VAL A 123 21.33 13.58 -11.22
CA VAL A 123 19.96 13.15 -11.53
C VAL A 123 19.56 13.61 -12.94
N ALA A 124 19.79 14.90 -13.26
CA ALA A 124 19.52 15.46 -14.57
C ALA A 124 20.28 14.70 -15.67
N ARG A 125 21.58 14.45 -15.47
CA ARG A 125 22.40 13.68 -16.40
C ARG A 125 21.91 12.24 -16.58
N ALA A 126 21.56 11.55 -15.49
CA ALA A 126 21.05 10.18 -15.53
C ALA A 126 19.68 10.07 -16.22
N ALA A 127 18.83 11.10 -16.07
CA ALA A 127 17.51 11.18 -16.69
C ALA A 127 17.54 11.71 -18.14
N GLY A 128 18.69 12.23 -18.61
CA GLY A 128 18.80 12.87 -19.93
C GLY A 128 18.07 14.22 -20.00
N LEU A 129 18.01 14.95 -18.88
CA LEU A 129 17.30 16.21 -18.69
C LEU A 129 18.26 17.32 -18.27
N THR A 130 17.80 18.57 -18.29
CA THR A 130 18.48 19.66 -17.56
C THR A 130 18.04 19.69 -16.09
N PRO A 131 18.83 20.29 -15.18
CA PRO A 131 18.40 20.53 -13.81
C PRO A 131 17.05 21.25 -13.71
N ASP A 132 16.81 22.25 -14.55
CA ASP A 132 15.55 23.01 -14.57
C ASP A 132 14.36 22.12 -15.00
N ASP A 133 14.56 21.21 -15.96
CA ASP A 133 13.53 20.25 -16.36
C ASP A 133 13.19 19.27 -15.22
N VAL A 134 14.20 18.82 -14.45
CA VAL A 134 14.00 17.97 -13.27
C VAL A 134 13.19 18.71 -12.22
N ILE A 135 13.53 19.97 -11.93
CA ILE A 135 12.80 20.79 -10.97
C ILE A 135 11.33 20.93 -11.42
N ALA A 136 11.09 21.29 -12.68
CA ALA A 136 9.75 21.47 -13.20
C ALA A 136 8.90 20.18 -13.14
N LEU A 137 9.48 19.04 -13.50
CA LEU A 137 8.82 17.73 -13.44
C LEU A 137 8.59 17.26 -12.00
N HIS A 138 9.49 17.57 -11.08
CA HIS A 138 9.35 17.21 -9.67
C HIS A 138 8.31 18.08 -8.97
N SER A 139 8.30 19.39 -9.22
CA SER A 139 7.41 20.32 -8.51
C SER A 139 6.02 20.43 -9.14
N GLY A 140 5.83 19.93 -10.36
CA GLY A 140 4.57 20.04 -11.11
C GLY A 140 3.43 19.15 -10.59
N PRO A 141 3.58 17.82 -10.56
CA PRO A 141 2.52 16.91 -10.14
C PRO A 141 2.36 16.87 -8.62
N ARG A 142 1.14 16.60 -8.17
CA ARG A 142 0.85 16.33 -6.76
C ARG A 142 1.39 14.94 -6.38
N SER A 143 2.13 14.89 -5.28
CA SER A 143 2.58 13.63 -4.67
C SER A 143 1.57 13.13 -3.65
N MET A 144 1.14 11.88 -3.79
CA MET A 144 0.29 11.21 -2.81
C MET A 144 1.13 10.59 -1.70
N VAL A 145 0.72 10.79 -0.44
CA VAL A 145 1.29 10.08 0.72
C VAL A 145 0.58 8.75 0.87
N PHE A 146 1.33 7.65 0.83
CA PHE A 146 0.80 6.27 0.90
C PHE A 146 0.91 5.64 2.29
N MET A 147 1.81 6.15 3.14
CA MET A 147 2.12 5.62 4.48
C MET A 147 2.52 6.77 5.40
#